data_AF-A0A931AGR5-F1
#
_entry.id   AF-A0A931AGR5-F1
#
_cell.length_a   1.000
_cell.length_b   1.000
_cell.length_c   1.000
_cell.angle_alpha   90.00
_cell.angle_beta   90.00
_cell.angle_gamma   90.00
#
_symmetry.space_group_name_H-M   'P 1'
#
loop_
_entity.id
_entity.type
_entity.pdbx_description
1 polymer ?
#
loop_
_entity_poly.entity_id
_entity_poly.type
_entity_poly.pdbx_seq_one_letter_code
_entity_poly.pdbx_strand_id
1 'polypeptide(L)' 'MSHEWPEFLLVLYLSGPDAVAGVVARLAAHGHRPAELDNPYWPARGAVAFADPDQWMVVFAPWVFGVDPVPAVS' A
#
# COMPACT_ATOMS: atom_id res chain seq x y z
N MET A 1 6.45 14.05 17.68
CA MET A 1 5.16 13.88 18.36
C MET A 1 4.74 12.46 18.10
N SER A 2 4.65 11.63 19.13
CA SER A 2 4.20 10.25 19.00
C SER A 2 2.74 10.27 18.53
N HIS A 3 2.41 9.62 17.41
CA HIS A 3 1.02 9.52 16.97
C HIS A 3 0.28 8.57 17.90
N GLU A 4 -0.63 9.12 18.72
CA GLU A 4 -1.42 8.40 19.72
C GLU A 4 -2.63 7.66 19.12
N TRP A 5 -2.75 7.63 17.78
CA TRP A 5 -3.87 7.02 17.06
C TRP A 5 -3.38 5.96 16.06
N PRO A 6 -4.14 4.85 15.88
CA PRO A 6 -3.78 3.83 14.91
C PRO A 6 -3.89 4.35 13.47
N GLU A 7 -3.01 3.89 12.58
CA GLU A 7 -3.12 4.15 11.14
C GLU A 7 -4.47 3.62 10.61
N PHE A 8 -5.21 4.47 9.89
CA PHE A 8 -6.43 4.05 9.21
C PHE A 8 -6.07 3.57 7.80
N LEU A 9 -6.19 2.25 7.59
CA LEU A 9 -5.82 1.60 6.35
C LEU A 9 -7.05 1.28 5.50
N LEU A 10 -7.01 1.64 4.21
CA LEU A 10 -7.85 1.05 3.17
C LEU A 10 -6.97 0.17 2.29
N VAL A 11 -7.13 -1.15 2.39
CA VAL A 11 -6.29 -2.11 1.65
C VAL A 11 -7.00 -2.57 0.39
N LEU A 12 -6.35 -2.37 -0.75
CA LEU A 12 -6.77 -2.86 -2.06
C LEU A 12 -5.79 -3.94 -2.53
N TYR A 13 -6.31 -5.16 -2.63
CA TYR A 13 -5.59 -6.34 -3.08
C TYR A 13 -5.60 -6.42 -4.62
N LEU A 14 -4.41 -6.39 -5.23
CA LEU A 14 -4.24 -6.38 -6.68
C LEU A 14 -3.55 -7.65 -7.16
N SER A 15 -3.81 -8.03 -8.42
CA SER A 15 -3.29 -9.25 -9.03
C SER A 15 -1.81 -9.14 -9.39
N GLY A 16 -0.95 -9.08 -8.37
CA GLY A 16 0.51 -9.12 -8.51
C GLY A 16 1.21 -7.74 -8.58
N PRO A 17 2.56 -7.76 -8.61
CA PRO A 17 3.38 -6.55 -8.54
C PRO A 17 3.20 -5.63 -9.75
N ASP A 18 2.92 -6.18 -10.94
CA ASP A 18 2.71 -5.37 -12.15
C ASP A 18 1.45 -4.51 -12.05
N ALA A 19 0.39 -5.04 -11.41
CA ALA A 19 -0.83 -4.27 -11.15
C ALA A 19 -0.57 -3.12 -10.17
N VAL A 20 0.21 -3.36 -9.10
CA VAL A 20 0.64 -2.30 -8.17
C VAL A 20 1.49 -1.26 -8.90
N ALA A 21 2.49 -1.68 -9.67
CA ALA A 21 3.36 -0.78 -10.44
C ALA A 21 2.57 0.11 -11.40
N GLY A 22 1.54 -0.43 -12.07
CA GLY A 22 0.65 0.35 -12.93
C GLY A 22 -0.12 1.44 -12.18
N VAL A 23 -0.65 1.13 -10.98
CA VAL A 23 -1.34 2.12 -10.13
C VAL A 23 -0.36 3.18 -9.61
N VAL A 24 0.82 2.76 -9.14
CA VAL A 24 1.88 3.67 -8.66
C VAL A 24 2.29 4.64 -9.77
N ALA A 25 2.53 4.14 -10.99
CA ALA A 25 2.89 4.96 -12.13
C ALA A 25 1.82 5.99 -12.47
N ARG A 26 0.53 5.60 -12.43
CA ARG A 26 -0.59 6.51 -12.65
C ARG A 26 -0.66 7.60 -11.58
N LEU A 27 -0.54 7.24 -10.30
CA LEU A 27 -0.57 8.21 -9.19
C LEU A 27 0.63 9.18 -9.25
N ALA A 28 1.82 8.67 -9.56
CA ALA A 28 3.01 9.49 -9.76
C ALA A 28 2.85 10.48 -10.93
N ALA A 29 2.23 10.07 -12.04
CA ALA A 29 1.93 10.95 -13.17
C ALA A 29 0.96 12.10 -12.81
N HIS A 30 0.16 11.93 -11.75
CA HIS A 30 -0.71 12.97 -11.19
C HIS A 30 -0.06 13.75 -10.03
N GLY A 31 1.22 13.52 -9.75
CA GLY A 31 1.98 14.28 -8.75
C GLY A 31 1.89 13.73 -7.32
N HIS A 32 1.25 12.58 -7.11
CA HIS A 32 1.22 11.92 -5.80
C HIS A 32 2.52 11.18 -5.53
N ARG A 33 2.88 11.04 -4.25
CA ARG A 33 4.06 10.30 -3.80
C ARG A 33 3.66 9.20 -2.84
N PRO A 34 4.35 8.04 -2.87
CA PRO A 34 4.14 7.01 -1.86
C PRO A 34 4.35 7.58 -0.45
N ALA A 35 3.55 7.08 0.48
CA ALA A 35 3.64 7.38 1.90
C ALA A 35 4.22 6.17 2.64
N GLU A 36 4.95 6.44 3.72
CA GLU A 36 5.48 5.40 4.60
C GLU A 36 4.34 4.82 5.45
N LEU A 37 4.43 3.54 5.79
CA LEU A 37 3.51 2.83 6.68
C LEU A 37 4.25 2.48 7.96
N ASP A 38 3.64 2.74 9.11
CA ASP A 38 4.20 2.35 10.41
C ASP A 38 4.27 0.83 10.56
N ASN A 39 3.28 0.11 10.02
CA ASN A 39 3.30 -1.35 10.05
C ASN A 39 4.21 -1.94 8.94
N PRO A 40 5.37 -2.54 9.30
CA PRO A 40 6.32 -3.07 8.32
C PRO A 40 5.78 -4.29 7.56
N TYR A 41 4.68 -4.91 8.01
CA TYR A 41 4.05 -6.05 7.35
C TYR A 41 3.79 -5.80 5.86
N TRP A 42 3.34 -4.59 5.52
CA TRP A 42 2.96 -4.19 4.17
C TRP A 42 4.16 -3.96 3.23
N PRO A 43 5.09 -3.02 3.52
CA PRO A 43 6.22 -2.77 2.65
C PRO A 43 7.14 -3.98 2.52
N ALA A 44 7.30 -4.80 3.58
CA ALA A 44 8.08 -6.03 3.52
C ALA A 44 7.52 -7.07 2.52
N ARG A 45 6.27 -6.92 2.07
CA ARG A 45 5.59 -7.78 1.09
C ARG A 45 5.34 -7.09 -0.24
N GLY A 46 6.05 -5.99 -0.50
CA GLY A 46 5.95 -5.24 -1.76
C GLY A 46 4.67 -4.40 -1.89
N ALA A 47 3.92 -4.18 -0.81
CA ALA A 47 2.80 -3.24 -0.84
C ALA A 47 3.30 -1.79 -0.85
N VAL A 48 2.56 -0.92 -1.54
CA VAL A 48 2.85 0.52 -1.62
C VAL A 48 1.62 1.28 -1.14
N ALA A 49 1.82 2.34 -0.36
CA ALA A 49 0.72 3.17 0.14
C ALA A 49 0.80 4.60 -0.34
N PHE A 50 -0.35 5.26 -0.38
CA PHE A 50 -0.50 6.71 -0.59
C PHE A 50 -1.47 7.24 0.47
N ALA A 51 -1.17 8.41 1.03
CA ALA A 51 -2.10 9.11 1.90
C ALA A 51 -3.14 9.86 1.07
N ASP A 52 -4.41 9.75 1.44
CA ASP A 52 -5.48 10.58 0.89
C ASP A 52 -5.56 11.95 1.61
N PRO A 53 -6.42 12.88 1.15
CA PRO A 53 -6.58 14.18 1.80
C PRO A 53 -6.98 14.13 3.28
N ASP A 54 -7.65 13.06 3.71
CA ASP A 54 -8.13 12.84 5.08
C ASP A 54 -7.17 11.97 5.92
N GLN A 55 -5.95 11.74 5.42
CA GLN A 55 -4.88 10.94 6.06
C GLN A 55 -5.19 9.45 6.21
N TRP A 56 -6.12 8.91 5.39
CA TRP A 56 -6.24 7.47 5.22
C TRP A 56 -5.09 6.96 4.37
N MET A 57 -4.53 5.82 4.78
CA MET A 57 -3.48 5.15 4.03
C MET A 57 -4.14 4.15 3.07
N VAL A 58 -4.13 4.50 1.78
CA VAL A 58 -4.59 3.62 0.71
C VAL A 58 -3.45 2.69 0.33
N VAL A 59 -3.54 1.42 0.72
CA VAL A 59 -2.50 0.41 0.55
C VAL A 59 -2.80 -0.48 -0.65
N PHE A 60 -1.86 -0.59 -1.59
CA PHE A 60 -1.92 -1.49 -2.74
C PHE A 60 -1.06 -2.72 -2.49
N ALA A 61 -1.70 -3.86 -2.22
CA ALA A 61 -1.04 -5.12 -1.91
C ALA A 61 -0.91 -6.01 -3.18
N PRO A 62 0.28 -6.55 -3.52
CA PRO A 62 0.52 -7.31 -4.75
C PRO A 62 0.06 -8.79 -4.68
N TRP A 63 -1.09 -9.06 -4.05
CA TRP A 63 -1.74 -10.38 -4.03
C TRP A 63 -3.23 -10.22 -3.83
N VAL A 64 -4.04 -11.21 -4.22
CA VAL A 64 -5.48 -11.26 -3.93
C VAL A 64 -5.73 -12.06 -2.64
N PHE A 65 -6.22 -11.38 -1.59
CA PHE A 65 -6.51 -12.04 -0.31
C PHE A 65 -7.53 -13.18 -0.46
N GLY A 66 -7.21 -14.34 0.14
CA GLY A 66 -8.04 -15.54 0.06
C GLY A 66 -7.96 -16.29 -1.27
N VAL A 67 -7.17 -15.82 -2.23
CA VAL A 67 -6.95 -16.45 -3.54
C VAL A 67 -5.48 -16.79 -3.74
N ASP A 68 -4.60 -15.80 -3.58
CA ASP A 68 -3.17 -15.94 -3.77
C ASP A 68 -2.44 -16.21 -2.43
N PRO A 69 -1.29 -16.91 -2.46
CA PRO A 69 -0.42 -16.97 -1.29
C PRO A 69 0.09 -15.56 -0.94
N VAL A 70 0.13 -15.26 0.36
CA VAL A 70 0.72 -14.01 0.85
C VAL A 70 2.22 -14.00 0.49
N PRO A 71 2.75 -12.92 -0.13
CA PRO A 71 4.17 -12.83 -0.46
C PRO A 71 5.07 -13.05 0.76
N ALA A 72 6.18 -13.76 0.54
CA ALA A 72 7.23 -13.86 1.53
C ALA A 72 7.87 -12.49 1.76
N VAL A 73 8.40 -12.28 2.97
CA VAL A 73 9.18 -11.08 3.26
C VAL A 73 10.48 -11.11 2.45
N SER A 74 10.78 -9.99 1.79
CA SER A 74 12.03 -9.81 1.01
C SER A 74 13.22 -9.47 1.91
#